data_AF-A0A844P775-F1
#
_entry.id   AF-A0A844P775-F1
#
_cell.length_a   1.000
_cell.length_b   1.000
_cell.length_c   1.000
_cell.angle_alpha   90.00
_cell.angle_beta   90.00
_cell.angle_gamma   90.00
#
_symmetry.space_group_name_H-M   'P 1'
#
loop_
_entity.id
_entity.type
_entity.pdbx_description
1 polymer ?
#
loop_
_entity_poly.entity_id
_entity_poly.type
_entity_poly.pdbx_seq_one_letter_code
_entity_poly.pdbx_strand_id
1 'polypeptide(L)' 'MYFNIRYDEKSYLDQIVATLGTKKITQGTLIRKLCTYSTENATRKALFDFDKLILSLYILRYLRDPQVAKKI' A
#
# COMPACT_ATOMS: atom_id res chain seq x y z
N MET A 1 -3.31 -0.96 -20.66
CA MET A 1 -2.52 0.16 -20.14
C MET A 1 -1.80 -0.34 -18.89
N TYR A 2 -0.58 -0.84 -19.05
CA TYR A 2 0.20 -1.39 -17.94
C TYR A 2 0.67 -0.24 -17.06
N PHE A 3 0.36 -0.32 -15.77
CA PHE A 3 0.77 0.64 -14.75
C PHE A 3 2.31 0.68 -14.72
N ASN A 4 2.91 1.68 -15.37
CA ASN A 4 4.36 1.88 -15.44
C ASN A 4 4.82 2.50 -14.11
N ILE A 5 4.96 1.67 -13.08
CA ILE A 5 5.78 2.02 -11.91
C ILE A 5 7.23 2.06 -12.42
N ARG A 6 7.88 3.22 -12.33
CA ARG A 6 9.28 3.42 -12.74
C ARG A 6 10.14 2.40 -11.99
N TYR A 7 11.09 1.75 -12.67
CA TYR A 7 11.92 0.66 -12.12
C TYR A 7 12.59 1.00 -10.77
N ASP A 8 12.92 2.27 -10.54
CA ASP A 8 13.53 2.75 -9.31
C ASP A 8 12.58 2.68 -8.10
N GLU A 9 11.30 3.00 -8.29
CA GLU A 9 10.28 3.00 -7.22
C GLU A 9 9.88 1.58 -6.77
N LYS A 10 10.05 0.58 -7.65
CA LYS A 10 9.81 -0.83 -7.32
C LYS A 10 10.73 -1.31 -6.19
N SER A 11 12.02 -0.96 -6.27
CA SER A 11 13.01 -1.40 -5.27
C SER A 11 12.70 -0.88 -3.85
N TYR A 12 12.23 0.36 -3.74
CA TYR A 12 11.82 0.94 -2.46
C TYR A 12 10.56 0.29 -1.89
N LEU A 13 9.58 -0.01 -2.74
CA LEU A 13 8.37 -0.71 -2.32
C LEU A 13 8.69 -2.14 -1.87
N ASP A 14 9.56 -2.85 -2.59
CA ASP A 14 9.99 -4.20 -2.23
C ASP A 14 10.73 -4.23 -0.89
N GLN A 15 11.59 -3.23 -0.61
CA GLN A 15 12.22 -3.08 0.71
C GLN A 15 11.20 -2.82 1.82
N ILE A 16 10.20 -1.98 1.58
CA ILE A 16 9.14 -1.72 2.57
C ILE A 16 8.37 -3.02 2.86
N VAL A 17 8.00 -3.77 1.82
CA VAL A 17 7.29 -5.05 1.95
C VAL A 17 8.14 -6.08 2.69
N ALA A 18 9.43 -6.21 2.36
CA ALA A 18 10.36 -7.11 3.04
C ALA A 18 10.55 -6.73 4.53
N THR A 19 10.60 -5.43 4.83
CA THR A 19 10.71 -4.93 6.22
C THR A 19 9.43 -5.21 7.03
N LEU A 20 8.25 -5.09 6.40
CA LEU A 20 6.98 -5.46 7.02
C LEU A 20 6.87 -6.97 7.25
N GLY A 21 7.31 -7.78 6.28
CA GLY A 21 7.30 -9.25 6.36
C GLY A 21 8.23 -9.80 7.45
N THR A 22 9.35 -9.11 7.72
CA THR A 22 10.29 -9.48 8.79
C THR A 22 9.81 -9.08 10.19
N LYS A 23 8.63 -8.44 10.32
CA LYS A 23 8.02 -7.97 11.59
C LYS A 23 8.89 -7.05 12.46
N LYS A 24 10.05 -6.60 11.97
CA LYS A 24 10.92 -5.64 12.65
C LYS A 24 10.25 -4.28 12.80
N ILE A 25 9.36 -3.93 11.86
CA ILE A 25 8.55 -2.71 11.86
C ILE A 25 7.12 -3.12 11.52
N THR A 26 6.13 -2.57 12.24
CA THR A 26 4.71 -2.78 11.93
C THR A 26 4.21 -1.77 10.90
N GLN A 27 3.12 -2.10 10.19
CA GLN A 27 2.47 -1.17 9.27
C GLN A 27 2.09 0.15 9.97
N GLY A 28 1.60 0.09 11.21
CA GLY A 28 1.28 1.28 12.01
C GLY A 28 2.49 2.16 12.31
N THR A 29 3.64 1.55 12.65
CA THR A 29 4.90 2.27 12.84
C THR A 29 5.38 2.93 11.54
N LEU A 30 5.24 2.23 10.41
CA LEU A 30 5.63 2.73 9.09
C LEU A 30 4.75 3.92 8.66
N ILE A 31 3.43 3.81 8.82
CA ILE A 31 2.49 4.90 8.54
C ILE A 31 2.80 6.12 9.42
N ARG A 32 3.04 5.91 10.72
CA ARG A 32 3.39 7.02 11.64
C ARG A 32 4.66 7.74 11.21
N LYS A 33 5.68 7.00 10.78
CA LYS A 33 6.93 7.56 10.25
C LYS A 33 6.74 8.27 8.91
N LEU A 34 5.88 7.78 8.04
CA LEU A 34 5.59 8.44 6.76
C LEU A 34 4.78 9.73 6.95
N CYS A 35 3.89 9.76 7.95
CA CYS A 35 3.13 10.96 8.31
C CYS A 35 3.99 12.10 8.89
N THR A 36 5.23 11.84 9.34
CA THR A 36 6.14 12.92 9.75
C THR A 36 6.78 13.67 8.58
N TYR A 37 6.75 13.09 7.37
CA TYR A 37 7.26 13.76 6.16
C TYR A 37 6.17 14.59 5.49
N SER A 38 6.57 15.62 4.73
CA SER A 38 5.67 16.44 3.90
C SER A 38 4.79 15.57 2.99
N THR A 39 3.59 16.05 2.65
CA THR A 39 2.66 15.42 1.71
C THR A 39 3.25 15.30 0.29
N GLU A 40 4.29 16.06 -0.03
CA GLU A 40 5.03 15.98 -1.29
C GLU A 40 6.03 14.82 -1.34
N ASN A 41 6.25 14.13 -0.22
CA ASN A 41 7.15 12.97 -0.19
C ASN A 41 6.62 11.86 -1.10
N ALA A 42 7.44 11.47 -2.10
CA ALA A 42 7.08 10.48 -3.11
C ALA A 42 6.67 9.13 -2.49
N THR A 43 7.37 8.66 -1.47
CA THR A 43 7.07 7.39 -0.78
C THR A 43 5.74 7.46 -0.02
N ARG A 44 5.45 8.58 0.67
CA ARG A 44 4.17 8.81 1.34
C ARG A 44 3.03 8.81 0.33
N LYS A 45 3.21 9.47 -0.82
CA LYS A 45 2.21 9.53 -1.89
C LYS A 45 1.97 8.16 -2.51
N ALA A 46 3.03 7.42 -2.86
CA ALA A 46 2.94 6.08 -3.42
C ALA A 46 2.22 5.10 -2.48
N LEU A 47 2.51 5.16 -1.17
CA LEU A 47 1.84 4.30 -0.20
C LEU A 47 0.34 4.63 -0.07
N PHE A 48 -0.01 5.92 -0.13
CA PHE A 48 -1.40 6.37 -0.05
C PHE A 48 -2.21 5.96 -1.30
N ASP A 49 -1.60 6.06 -2.49
CA ASP A 49 -2.22 5.61 -3.73
C ASP A 49 -2.34 4.08 -3.78
N PHE A 50 -1.38 3.35 -3.21
CA PHE A 50 -1.48 1.90 -3.03
C PHE A 50 -2.62 1.50 -2.09
N ASP A 51 -2.80 2.19 -0.96
CA ASP A 51 -3.91 1.94 -0.03
C ASP A 51 -5.28 2.14 -0.71
N LYS A 52 -5.43 3.22 -1.49
CA LYS A 52 -6.64 3.44 -2.32
C LYS A 52 -6.87 2.33 -3.33
N LEU A 53 -5.82 1.79 -3.94
CA LEU A 53 -5.94 0.68 -4.89
C LEU A 53 -6.43 -0.59 -4.19
N ILE A 54 -5.89 -0.92 -3.02
CA ILE A 54 -6.35 -2.05 -2.20
C ILE A 54 -7.83 -1.86 -1.82
N LEU A 55 -8.21 -0.65 -1.38
CA LEU A 55 -9.61 -0.34 -1.06
C LEU A 55 -10.52 -0.47 -2.28
N SER A 56 -10.11 0.05 -3.44
CA SER A 56 -10.85 -0.08 -4.69
C SER A 56 -11.05 -1.55 -5.09
N LEU A 57 -9.98 -2.36 -5.01
CA LEU A 57 -10.06 -3.80 -5.25
C LEU A 57 -11.00 -4.50 -4.26
N TYR A 58 -10.95 -4.13 -2.98
CA TYR A 58 -11.86 -4.66 -1.98
C TYR A 58 -13.32 -4.33 -2.30
N ILE A 59 -13.63 -3.07 -2.59
CA ILE A 59 -14.99 -2.61 -2.97
C ILE A 59 -15.45 -3.35 -4.22
N LEU A 60 -14.60 -3.45 -5.25
CA LEU A 60 -14.95 -4.17 -6.48
C LEU A 60 -15.22 -5.66 -6.23
N ARG A 61 -14.45 -6.31 -5.36
CA ARG A 61 -14.69 -7.70 -4.96
C ARG A 61 -15.99 -7.85 -4.17
N TYR A 62 -16.28 -6.89 -3.29
CA TYR A 62 -17.51 -6.84 -2.52
C TYR A 62 -18.75 -6.64 -3.41
N LEU A 63 -18.68 -5.72 -4.37
CA LEU A 63 -19.77 -5.49 -5.34
C LEU A 63 -20.03 -6.72 -6.20
N ARG A 64 -18.99 -7.47 -6.57
CA ARG A 64 -19.10 -8.69 -7.36
C ARG A 64 -19.72 -9.86 -6.58
N ASP A 65 -19.32 -10.03 -5.32
CA ASP A 65 -19.86 -11.05 -4.43
C ASP A 65 -19.83 -10.53 -2.98
N PRO A 66 -21.00 -10.15 -2.42
CA PRO A 66 -21.10 -9.61 -1.06
C PRO A 66 -20.61 -10.58 0.02
N GLN A 67 -20.57 -11.89 -0.27
CA GLN A 67 -20.13 -12.90 0.70
C GLN A 67 -18.60 -12.90 0.92
N VAL A 68 -17.82 -12.23 0.04
CA VAL A 68 -16.36 -12.12 0.18
C VAL A 68 -15.96 -11.30 1.41
N ALA A 69 -16.76 -10.30 1.82
CA ALA A 69 -16.47 -9.50 3.02
C ALA A 69 -16.57 -10.29 4.33
N LYS A 70 -17.23 -11.46 4.34
CA LYS A 70 -17.34 -12.31 5.53
C LYS A 70 -16.13 -13.22 5.77
N LYS A 71 -15.20 -13.31 4.83
CA LYS A 71 -14.06 -14.26 4.87
C LYS A 71 -12.69 -13.60 5.16
N ILE A 72 -12.68 -12.31 5.48
CA ILE A 72 -11.45 -11.58 5.84
C ILE A 72 -11.38 -11.44 7.35
#